data_AF-J9DIG2-F1
#
_entry.id   AF-J9DIG2-F1
#
_cell.length_a   1.000
_cell.length_b   1.000
_cell.length_c   1.000
_cell.angle_alpha   90.00
_cell.angle_beta   90.00
_cell.angle_gamma   90.00
#
_symmetry.space_group_name_H-M   'P 1'
#
loop_
_entity.id
_entity.type
_entity.pdbx_description
1 polymer ?
#
loop_
_entity_poly.entity_id
_entity_poly.type
_entity_poly.pdbx_seq_one_letter_code
_entity_poly.pdbx_strand_id
1 'polypeptide(L)'
;MSEWFDNQRKPNSNFRRLLNERIDKANPRRKLTSEEEKRHSKLQAIADKLRRGENVQNRQLKTWLSEDEYAQIETEWEEQLELRQELKDKPSDLKRYEEKLREATFNYNRAEGYSSKGKHSTAKKFYNKSERLCEDALEILQELLHYDSNLRVWFDRDISFEVGGDLSADIVSLPRLVTSRSHEKLSDDIRLTSKLSVKLAAVERAMHNIGKDTAPASKDDVFKLDKFLNVDD
;
A
#
# COMPACT_ATOMS: atom_id res chain seq x y z
N MET A 1 -18.69 -23.64 13.55
CA MET A 1 -17.74 -22.62 14.05
C MET A 1 -17.55 -21.60 12.93
N SER A 2 -18.60 -20.83 12.67
CA SER A 2 -18.78 -20.11 11.38
C SER A 2 -19.16 -18.65 11.59
N GLU A 3 -19.08 -18.14 12.82
CA GLU A 3 -19.50 -16.77 13.17
C GLU A 3 -18.31 -15.79 13.25
N TRP A 4 -17.07 -16.29 13.21
CA TRP A 4 -15.86 -15.45 13.27
C TRP A 4 -15.48 -14.88 11.90
N PHE A 5 -15.73 -15.62 10.81
CA PHE A 5 -15.37 -15.20 9.44
C PHE A 5 -16.33 -14.16 8.83
N ASP A 6 -17.60 -14.13 9.25
CA ASP A 6 -18.58 -13.15 8.74
C ASP A 6 -18.33 -11.73 9.27
N ASN A 7 -17.63 -11.59 10.41
CA ASN A 7 -17.30 -10.29 11.01
C ASN A 7 -16.08 -9.59 10.38
N GLN A 8 -15.39 -10.21 9.44
CA GLN A 8 -14.21 -9.65 8.77
C GLN A 8 -14.55 -8.93 7.44
N ARG A 9 -15.79 -9.03 6.95
CA ARG A 9 -16.22 -8.40 5.68
C ARG A 9 -17.01 -7.12 5.91
N LYS A 10 -16.29 -6.06 6.33
CA LYS A 10 -16.46 -4.62 6.03
C LYS A 10 -15.94 -3.81 7.22
N PRO A 11 -14.98 -2.87 7.05
CA PRO A 11 -14.83 -1.83 8.05
C PRO A 11 -16.13 -1.03 8.05
N ASN A 12 -16.89 -1.17 9.13
CA ASN A 12 -18.20 -0.59 9.37
C ASN A 12 -18.17 0.90 9.01
N SER A 13 -18.64 1.27 7.82
CA SER A 13 -18.63 2.66 7.32
C SER A 13 -19.30 3.61 8.31
N ASN A 14 -20.26 3.08 9.09
CA ASN A 14 -20.92 3.77 10.19
C ASN A 14 -19.96 4.14 11.33
N PHE A 15 -18.98 3.29 11.68
CA PHE A 15 -18.05 3.59 12.76
C PHE A 15 -17.06 4.71 12.39
N ARG A 16 -16.50 4.66 11.17
CA ARG A 16 -15.65 5.76 10.65
C ARG A 16 -16.43 7.07 10.55
N ARG A 17 -17.69 7.00 10.11
CA ARG A 17 -18.58 8.16 10.07
C ARG A 17 -18.82 8.75 11.47
N LEU A 18 -19.16 7.92 12.46
CA LEU A 18 -19.37 8.34 13.84
C LEU A 18 -18.09 8.93 14.47
N LEU A 19 -16.92 8.38 14.16
CA LEU A 19 -15.63 8.94 14.59
C LEU A 19 -15.37 10.32 13.98
N ASN A 20 -15.57 10.46 12.66
CA ASN A 20 -15.41 11.76 11.99
C ASN A 20 -16.40 12.80 12.54
N GLU A 21 -17.65 12.41 12.78
CA GLU A 21 -18.67 13.27 13.40
C GLU A 21 -18.25 13.71 14.82
N ARG A 22 -17.63 12.83 15.61
CA ARG A 22 -17.08 13.19 16.93
C ARG A 22 -15.88 14.14 16.82
N ILE A 23 -14.96 13.90 15.89
CA ILE A 23 -13.77 14.74 15.67
C ILE A 23 -14.18 16.14 15.21
N ASP A 24 -15.13 16.23 14.27
CA ASP A 24 -15.63 17.52 13.77
C ASP A 24 -16.44 18.27 14.82
N LYS A 25 -17.14 17.56 15.73
CA LYS A 25 -17.80 18.16 16.88
C LYS A 25 -16.81 18.66 17.94
N ALA A 26 -15.69 17.95 18.12
CA ALA A 26 -14.65 18.31 19.08
C ALA A 26 -13.79 19.50 18.61
N ASN A 27 -13.58 19.65 17.30
CA ASN A 27 -12.88 20.79 16.72
C ASN A 27 -13.70 21.43 15.57
N PRO A 28 -14.73 22.23 15.91
CA PRO A 28 -15.59 22.86 14.92
C PRO A 28 -14.85 23.93 14.14
N ARG A 29 -15.10 24.01 12.83
CA ARG A 29 -14.53 25.06 12.00
C ARG A 29 -15.10 26.42 12.37
N ARG A 30 -14.24 27.41 12.60
CA ARG A 30 -14.65 28.81 12.66
C ARG A 30 -15.08 29.31 11.29
N LYS A 31 -15.76 30.45 11.26
CA LYS A 31 -16.09 31.13 10.01
C LYS A 31 -14.80 31.46 9.26
N LEU A 32 -14.71 30.98 8.02
CA LEU A 32 -13.54 31.20 7.18
C LEU A 32 -13.47 32.67 6.74
N THR A 33 -12.26 33.19 6.65
CA THR A 33 -12.01 34.46 5.97
C THR A 33 -12.08 34.25 4.46
N SER A 34 -12.26 35.33 3.70
CA SER A 34 -12.24 35.28 2.22
C SER A 34 -10.92 34.73 1.66
N GLU A 35 -9.81 34.97 2.37
CA GLU A 35 -8.50 34.42 2.03
C GLU A 35 -8.42 32.90 2.26
N GLU A 36 -9.01 32.41 3.37
CA GLU A 36 -9.10 30.99 3.69
C GLU A 36 -10.01 30.25 2.71
N GLU A 37 -11.13 30.83 2.32
CA GLU A 37 -12.02 30.28 1.28
C GLU A 37 -11.32 30.18 -0.07
N LYS A 38 -10.55 31.22 -0.44
CA LYS A 38 -9.73 31.23 -1.66
C LYS A 38 -8.65 30.17 -1.60
N ARG A 39 -7.94 30.05 -0.48
CA ARG A 39 -6.91 29.02 -0.26
C ARG A 39 -7.51 27.62 -0.35
N HIS A 40 -8.63 27.37 0.32
CA HIS A 40 -9.34 26.09 0.29
C HIS A 40 -9.74 25.71 -1.14
N SER A 41 -10.33 26.66 -1.89
CA SER A 41 -10.72 26.43 -3.29
C SER A 41 -9.53 26.07 -4.19
N LYS A 42 -8.36 26.66 -3.94
CA LYS A 42 -7.13 26.37 -4.70
C LYS A 42 -6.53 25.03 -4.33
N LEU A 43 -6.51 24.68 -3.05
CA LEU A 43 -6.08 23.37 -2.58
C LEU A 43 -7.00 22.25 -3.08
N GLN A 44 -8.32 22.48 -3.11
CA GLN A 44 -9.28 21.54 -3.71
C GLN A 44 -8.95 21.28 -5.18
N ALA A 45 -8.70 22.32 -5.97
CA ALA A 45 -8.33 22.17 -7.37
C ALA A 45 -7.00 21.42 -7.56
N ILE A 46 -6.05 21.57 -6.63
CA ILE A 46 -4.80 20.80 -6.60
C ILE A 46 -5.08 19.33 -6.26
N ALA A 47 -5.88 19.06 -5.22
CA ALA A 47 -6.26 17.72 -4.81
C ALA A 47 -6.97 16.97 -5.96
N ASP A 48 -7.87 17.63 -6.68
CA ASP A 48 -8.57 17.03 -7.81
C ASP A 48 -7.62 16.65 -8.95
N LYS A 49 -6.59 17.46 -9.22
CA LYS A 49 -5.53 17.10 -10.18
C LYS A 49 -4.75 15.88 -9.73
N LEU A 50 -4.32 15.87 -8.46
CA LEU A 50 -3.57 14.75 -7.88
C LEU A 50 -4.40 13.47 -7.89
N ARG A 51 -5.69 13.52 -7.55
CA ARG A 51 -6.62 12.36 -7.63
C ARG A 51 -6.78 11.82 -9.03
N ARG A 52 -6.66 12.66 -10.07
CA ARG A 52 -6.62 12.23 -11.48
C ARG A 52 -5.26 11.69 -11.93
N GLY A 53 -4.27 11.61 -11.03
CA GLY A 53 -2.91 11.19 -11.36
C GLY A 53 -2.09 12.25 -12.10
N GLU A 54 -2.57 13.50 -12.17
CA GLU A 54 -1.86 14.58 -12.83
C GLU A 54 -0.72 15.10 -11.94
N ASN A 55 0.42 15.39 -12.56
CA ASN A 55 1.55 15.98 -11.85
C ASN A 55 1.27 17.45 -11.49
N VAL A 56 1.54 17.81 -10.23
CA VAL A 56 1.49 19.19 -9.74
C VAL A 56 2.91 19.67 -9.43
N GLN A 57 3.28 20.80 -10.03
CA GLN A 57 4.59 21.43 -9.85
C GLN A 57 4.80 21.86 -8.39
N ASN A 58 6.02 21.67 -7.87
CA ASN A 58 6.35 22.03 -6.49
C ASN A 58 6.15 23.53 -6.20
N ARG A 59 6.41 24.41 -7.18
CA ARG A 59 6.14 25.84 -7.05
C ARG A 59 4.67 26.14 -6.74
N GLN A 60 3.74 25.40 -7.38
CA GLN A 60 2.32 25.56 -7.14
C GLN A 60 1.92 25.11 -5.73
N LEU A 61 2.52 24.02 -5.23
CA LEU A 61 2.31 23.57 -3.85
C LEU A 61 2.85 24.60 -2.85
N LYS A 62 4.09 25.08 -3.04
CA LYS A 62 4.71 26.13 -2.21
C LYS A 62 3.93 27.45 -2.16
N THR A 63 3.09 27.72 -3.16
CA THR A 63 2.25 28.94 -3.18
C THR A 63 1.03 28.84 -2.27
N TRP A 64 0.48 27.63 -2.07
CA TRP A 64 -0.80 27.43 -1.36
C TRP A 64 -0.70 26.69 -0.04
N LEU A 65 0.42 25.99 0.17
CA LEU A 65 0.78 25.38 1.45
C LEU A 65 1.64 26.36 2.27
N SER A 66 1.53 26.28 3.58
CA SER A 66 2.49 26.94 4.47
C SER A 66 3.87 26.28 4.35
N GLU A 67 4.89 26.93 4.90
CA GLU A 67 6.25 26.37 4.93
C GLU A 67 6.29 25.02 5.67
N ASP A 68 5.64 24.93 6.83
CA ASP A 68 5.54 23.68 7.60
C ASP A 68 4.77 22.58 6.86
N GLU A 69 3.63 22.90 6.25
CA GLU A 69 2.84 21.93 5.47
C GLU A 69 3.60 21.41 4.24
N TYR A 70 4.38 22.29 3.61
CA TYR A 70 5.22 21.89 2.49
C TYR A 70 6.43 21.07 2.95
N ALA A 71 7.08 21.44 4.05
CA ALA A 71 8.19 20.70 4.63
C ALA A 71 7.77 19.27 5.02
N GLN A 72 6.54 19.10 5.51
CA GLN A 72 5.99 17.79 5.83
C GLN A 72 5.95 16.84 4.61
N ILE A 73 5.74 17.36 3.39
CA ILE A 73 5.82 16.54 2.17
C ILE A 73 7.23 15.99 1.97
N GLU A 74 8.26 16.79 2.25
CA GLU A 74 9.65 16.38 2.09
C GLU A 74 10.04 15.34 3.13
N THR A 75 9.68 15.54 4.40
CA THR A 75 9.88 14.57 5.49
C THR A 75 9.20 13.23 5.20
N GLU A 76 7.89 13.24 4.90
CA GLU A 76 7.14 12.02 4.59
C GLU A 76 7.69 11.31 3.34
N TRP A 77 8.19 12.07 2.36
CA TRP A 77 8.81 11.47 1.19
C TRP A 77 10.17 10.85 1.51
N GLU A 78 10.95 11.46 2.41
CA GLU A 78 12.23 10.94 2.89
C GLU A 78 12.05 9.65 3.70
N GLU A 79 11.08 9.60 4.62
CA GLU A 79 10.66 8.38 5.32
C GLU A 79 10.29 7.27 4.32
N GLN A 80 9.58 7.62 3.25
CA GLN A 80 9.25 6.70 2.17
C GLN A 80 10.46 6.25 1.34
N LEU A 81 11.55 7.01 1.30
CA LEU A 81 12.81 6.58 0.67
C LEU A 81 13.58 5.62 1.59
N GLU A 82 13.61 5.90 2.89
CA GLU A 82 14.21 5.03 3.90
C GLU A 82 13.51 3.67 3.95
N LEU A 83 12.18 3.65 4.02
CA LEU A 83 11.39 2.41 3.93
C LEU A 83 11.70 1.62 2.65
N ARG A 84 11.83 2.30 1.50
CA ARG A 84 12.21 1.62 0.25
C ARG A 84 13.62 1.05 0.30
N GLN A 85 14.52 1.67 1.04
CA GLN A 85 15.89 1.19 1.20
C GLN A 85 15.92 -0.04 2.10
N GLU A 86 15.20 -0.02 3.23
CA GLU A 86 15.04 -1.19 4.11
C GLU A 86 14.43 -2.37 3.36
N LEU A 87 13.42 -2.14 2.52
CA LEU A 87 12.79 -3.19 1.72
C LEU A 87 13.69 -3.82 0.65
N LYS A 88 14.84 -3.20 0.31
CA LYS A 88 15.83 -3.85 -0.56
C LYS A 88 16.52 -5.00 0.16
N ASP A 89 16.67 -4.93 1.47
CA ASP A 89 17.29 -5.96 2.31
C ASP A 89 16.27 -7.06 2.65
N LYS A 90 15.69 -7.64 1.60
CA LYS A 90 14.70 -8.73 1.71
C LYS A 90 15.31 -9.98 2.37
N PRO A 91 14.54 -10.74 3.18
CA PRO A 91 15.00 -12.00 3.74
C PRO A 91 15.58 -12.92 2.67
N SER A 92 16.75 -13.50 2.94
CA SER A 92 17.45 -14.40 2.00
C SER A 92 16.57 -15.55 1.54
N ASP A 93 15.70 -16.02 2.43
CA ASP A 93 14.87 -17.20 2.22
C ASP A 93 13.83 -16.96 1.11
N LEU A 94 13.37 -15.71 0.95
CA LEU A 94 12.49 -15.30 -0.14
C LEU A 94 13.18 -15.31 -1.52
N LYS A 95 14.52 -15.20 -1.57
CA LYS A 95 15.25 -15.18 -2.84
C LYS A 95 15.14 -16.51 -3.59
N ARG A 96 15.14 -17.63 -2.86
CA ARG A 96 14.96 -18.98 -3.44
C ARG A 96 13.60 -19.11 -4.15
N TYR A 97 12.54 -18.60 -3.52
CA TYR A 97 11.20 -18.54 -4.12
C TYR A 97 11.17 -17.65 -5.37
N GLU A 98 11.66 -16.42 -5.25
CA GLU A 98 11.64 -15.43 -6.33
C GLU A 98 12.44 -15.90 -7.56
N GLU A 99 13.59 -16.55 -7.34
CA GLU A 99 14.40 -17.10 -8.43
C GLU A 99 13.66 -18.21 -9.18
N LYS A 100 13.03 -19.16 -8.46
CA LYS A 100 12.23 -20.22 -9.09
C LYS A 100 11.08 -19.66 -9.90
N LEU A 101 10.39 -18.67 -9.36
CA LEU A 101 9.27 -18.02 -10.05
C LEU A 101 9.72 -17.27 -11.31
N ARG A 102 10.91 -16.65 -11.27
CA ARG A 102 11.54 -16.01 -12.42
C ARG A 102 11.89 -17.02 -13.51
N GLU A 103 12.44 -18.18 -13.13
CA GLU A 103 12.72 -19.27 -14.08
C GLU A 103 11.43 -19.82 -14.70
N ALA A 104 10.39 -20.05 -13.90
CA ALA A 104 9.10 -20.49 -14.39
C ALA A 104 8.54 -19.50 -15.42
N THR A 105 8.48 -18.21 -15.06
CA THR A 105 8.01 -17.12 -15.93
C THR A 105 8.80 -17.06 -17.25
N PHE A 106 10.13 -17.22 -17.18
CA PHE A 106 10.97 -17.23 -18.38
C PHE A 106 10.62 -18.40 -19.32
N ASN A 107 10.44 -19.61 -18.78
CA ASN A 107 10.08 -20.79 -19.57
C ASN A 107 8.67 -20.66 -20.16
N TYR A 108 7.71 -20.13 -19.39
CA TYR A 108 6.37 -19.83 -19.87
C TYR A 108 6.39 -18.86 -21.06
N ASN A 109 7.05 -17.70 -20.92
CA ASN A 109 7.15 -16.71 -21.98
C ASN A 109 7.83 -17.27 -23.24
N ARG A 110 8.81 -18.16 -23.05
CA ARG A 110 9.47 -18.85 -24.16
C ARG A 110 8.53 -19.85 -24.85
N ALA A 111 7.67 -20.52 -24.08
CA ALA A 111 6.63 -21.40 -24.62
C ALA A 111 5.62 -20.62 -25.47
N GLU A 112 5.11 -19.48 -24.97
CA GLU A 112 4.25 -18.55 -25.71
C GLU A 112 4.88 -18.11 -27.04
N GLY A 113 6.17 -17.76 -27.00
CA GLY A 113 6.94 -17.37 -28.17
C GLY A 113 7.12 -18.46 -29.23
N TYR A 114 7.13 -19.75 -28.83
CA TYR A 114 7.12 -20.87 -29.77
C TYR A 114 5.71 -21.22 -30.24
N SER A 115 4.71 -21.15 -29.35
CA SER A 115 3.31 -21.47 -29.63
C SER A 115 2.73 -20.55 -30.70
N SER A 116 2.95 -19.24 -30.55
CA SER A 116 2.55 -18.21 -31.52
C SER A 116 3.18 -18.39 -32.92
N LYS A 117 4.28 -19.13 -33.02
CA LYS A 117 4.96 -19.47 -34.28
C LYS A 117 4.57 -20.85 -34.83
N GLY A 118 3.53 -21.48 -34.28
CA GLY A 118 3.05 -22.82 -34.68
C GLY A 118 3.95 -23.98 -34.22
N LYS A 119 4.98 -23.73 -33.39
CA LYS A 119 5.93 -24.76 -32.92
C LYS A 119 5.43 -25.44 -31.64
N HIS A 120 4.24 -26.02 -31.70
CA HIS A 120 3.51 -26.53 -30.53
C HIS A 120 4.25 -27.63 -29.76
N SER A 121 4.97 -28.54 -30.44
CA SER A 121 5.73 -29.60 -29.76
C SER A 121 6.89 -29.06 -28.91
N THR A 122 7.53 -27.99 -29.37
CA THR A 122 8.60 -27.31 -28.61
C THR A 122 7.99 -26.45 -27.50
N ALA A 123 6.91 -25.73 -27.78
CA ALA A 123 6.18 -24.96 -26.79
C ALA A 123 5.74 -25.84 -25.61
N LYS A 124 5.17 -27.02 -25.88
CA LYS A 124 4.77 -28.00 -24.85
C LYS A 124 5.91 -28.38 -23.90
N LYS A 125 7.13 -28.59 -24.41
CA LYS A 125 8.29 -28.87 -23.55
C LYS A 125 8.59 -27.73 -22.57
N PHE A 126 8.46 -26.48 -23.02
CA PHE A 126 8.67 -25.30 -22.18
C PHE A 126 7.51 -25.05 -21.21
N TYR A 127 6.26 -25.28 -21.62
CA TYR A 127 5.11 -25.25 -20.69
C TYR A 127 5.27 -26.27 -19.57
N ASN A 128 5.54 -27.53 -19.90
CA ASN A 128 5.75 -28.59 -18.90
C ASN A 128 6.90 -28.25 -17.95
N LYS A 129 7.96 -27.59 -18.45
CA LYS A 129 9.06 -27.14 -17.60
C LYS A 129 8.64 -25.99 -16.69
N SER A 130 7.87 -25.03 -17.21
CA SER A 130 7.32 -23.95 -16.40
C SER A 130 6.42 -24.48 -15.29
N GLU A 131 5.53 -25.43 -15.60
CA GLU A 131 4.61 -26.06 -14.65
C GLU A 131 5.37 -26.71 -13.49
N ARG A 132 6.39 -27.53 -13.78
CA ARG A 132 7.27 -28.12 -12.74
C ARG A 132 7.95 -27.06 -11.88
N LEU A 133 8.41 -25.96 -12.48
CA LEU A 133 9.05 -24.87 -11.73
C LEU A 133 8.03 -24.10 -10.86
N CYS A 134 6.76 -24.04 -11.28
CA CYS A 134 5.69 -23.49 -10.45
C CYS A 134 5.36 -24.42 -9.27
N GLU A 135 5.37 -25.74 -9.47
CA GLU A 135 5.25 -26.72 -8.38
C GLU A 135 6.39 -26.57 -7.37
N ASP A 136 7.64 -26.53 -7.84
CA ASP A 136 8.82 -26.26 -7.00
C ASP A 136 8.66 -24.96 -6.19
N ALA A 137 8.20 -23.88 -6.85
CA ALA A 137 7.99 -22.59 -6.21
C ALA A 137 6.88 -22.64 -5.15
N LEU A 138 5.80 -23.37 -5.42
CA LEU A 138 4.71 -23.55 -4.47
C LEU A 138 5.17 -24.32 -3.23
N GLU A 139 6.00 -25.35 -3.39
CA GLU A 139 6.61 -26.09 -2.27
C GLU A 139 7.49 -25.18 -1.42
N ILE A 140 8.36 -24.38 -2.05
CA ILE A 140 9.19 -23.39 -1.34
C ILE A 140 8.31 -22.39 -0.57
N LEU A 141 7.22 -21.92 -1.19
CA LEU A 141 6.31 -20.99 -0.53
C LEU A 141 5.65 -21.61 0.71
N GLN A 142 5.25 -22.88 0.63
CA GLN A 142 4.71 -23.62 1.77
C GLN A 142 5.76 -23.77 2.88
N GLU A 143 6.99 -24.17 2.53
CA GLU A 143 8.12 -24.29 3.46
C GLU A 143 8.37 -22.98 4.22
N LEU A 144 8.47 -21.87 3.47
CA LEU A 144 8.72 -20.53 4.02
C LEU A 144 7.62 -20.08 4.98
N LEU A 145 6.35 -20.20 4.59
CA LEU A 145 5.22 -19.73 5.39
C LEU A 145 4.87 -20.66 6.55
N HIS A 146 5.28 -21.93 6.46
CA HIS A 146 5.22 -22.85 7.58
C HIS A 146 6.24 -22.48 8.66
N TYR A 147 7.46 -22.10 8.26
CA TYR A 147 8.52 -21.69 9.18
C TYR A 147 8.28 -20.29 9.77
N ASP A 148 7.97 -19.30 8.94
CA ASP A 148 7.67 -17.94 9.37
C ASP A 148 6.44 -17.38 8.64
N SER A 149 5.31 -17.39 9.33
CA SER A 149 4.06 -16.83 8.82
C SER A 149 4.10 -15.31 8.62
N ASN A 150 5.04 -14.59 9.26
CA ASN A 150 5.17 -13.14 9.09
C ASN A 150 5.68 -12.78 7.69
N LEU A 151 6.32 -13.71 6.99
CA LEU A 151 6.76 -13.49 5.60
C LEU A 151 5.60 -13.22 4.64
N ARG A 152 4.35 -13.50 5.03
CA ARG A 152 3.16 -13.13 4.25
C ARG A 152 3.12 -11.65 3.86
N VAL A 153 3.66 -10.76 4.71
CA VAL A 153 3.70 -9.31 4.43
C VAL A 153 4.52 -8.92 3.20
N TRP A 154 5.38 -9.83 2.73
CA TRP A 154 6.22 -9.61 1.56
C TRP A 154 5.55 -9.97 0.24
N PHE A 155 4.35 -10.54 0.27
CA PHE A 155 3.62 -10.98 -0.91
C PHE A 155 2.49 -10.00 -1.28
N ASP A 156 2.19 -9.95 -2.57
CA ASP A 156 1.26 -9.00 -3.19
C ASP A 156 -0.23 -9.41 -3.07
N ARG A 157 -0.53 -10.51 -2.39
CA ARG A 157 -1.88 -11.03 -2.17
C ARG A 157 -1.89 -11.95 -0.96
N ASP A 158 -3.09 -12.17 -0.43
CA ASP A 158 -3.30 -13.14 0.64
C ASP A 158 -3.05 -14.57 0.13
N ILE A 159 -2.43 -15.39 0.99
CA ILE A 159 -2.02 -16.75 0.65
C ILE A 159 -2.79 -17.73 1.52
N SER A 160 -3.66 -18.51 0.88
CA SER A 160 -4.38 -19.63 1.50
C SER A 160 -4.03 -20.93 0.77
N PHE A 161 -3.71 -21.96 1.56
CA PHE A 161 -3.46 -23.32 1.08
C PHE A 161 -4.68 -24.23 1.22
N GLU A 162 -5.84 -23.68 1.61
CA GLU A 162 -7.08 -24.43 1.75
C GLU A 162 -7.67 -24.83 0.40
N VAL A 163 -8.47 -25.90 0.39
CA VAL A 163 -9.16 -26.38 -0.80
C VAL A 163 -10.16 -25.33 -1.26
N GLY A 164 -10.01 -24.85 -2.50
CA GLY A 164 -10.85 -23.81 -3.09
C GLY A 164 -10.29 -22.38 -2.98
N GLY A 165 -9.05 -22.22 -2.49
CA GLY A 165 -8.34 -20.95 -2.60
C GLY A 165 -7.86 -20.66 -4.03
N ASP A 166 -7.52 -19.38 -4.28
CA ASP A 166 -7.03 -18.91 -5.58
C ASP A 166 -5.56 -19.31 -5.87
N LEU A 167 -4.92 -20.06 -4.96
CA LEU A 167 -3.53 -20.47 -5.07
C LEU A 167 -3.39 -21.78 -5.83
N SER A 168 -2.65 -21.75 -6.94
CA SER A 168 -2.32 -22.93 -7.76
C SER A 168 -0.90 -22.86 -8.31
N ALA A 169 -0.38 -24.01 -8.76
CA ALA A 169 0.96 -24.15 -9.33
C ALA A 169 1.07 -23.64 -10.78
N ASP A 170 0.64 -22.40 -11.02
CA ASP A 170 0.76 -21.72 -12.31
C ASP A 170 1.25 -20.29 -12.17
N ILE A 171 1.61 -19.69 -13.30
CA ILE A 171 2.27 -18.39 -13.34
C ILE A 171 1.38 -17.27 -12.80
N VAL A 172 0.07 -17.31 -13.02
CA VAL A 172 -0.86 -16.22 -12.70
C VAL A 172 -1.25 -16.26 -11.22
N SER A 173 -1.50 -17.47 -10.71
CA SER A 173 -1.99 -17.67 -9.35
C SER A 173 -0.91 -17.52 -8.28
N LEU A 174 0.35 -17.85 -8.59
CA LEU A 174 1.44 -17.76 -7.61
C LEU A 174 1.69 -16.30 -7.16
N PRO A 175 1.78 -16.03 -5.84
CA PRO A 175 1.96 -14.69 -5.33
C PRO A 175 3.31 -14.11 -5.72
N ARG A 176 3.37 -12.80 -5.94
CA ARG A 176 4.63 -12.09 -6.24
C ARG A 176 5.10 -11.37 -5.00
N LEU A 177 6.41 -11.23 -4.85
CA LEU A 177 6.93 -10.32 -3.84
C LEU A 177 6.49 -8.89 -4.17
N VAL A 178 6.18 -8.09 -3.16
CA VAL A 178 5.79 -6.68 -3.32
C VAL A 178 6.85 -5.84 -4.04
N THR A 179 8.13 -6.24 -3.92
CA THR A 179 9.28 -5.66 -4.62
C THR A 179 9.40 -6.08 -6.10
N SER A 180 8.59 -7.05 -6.55
CA SER A 180 8.66 -7.60 -7.90
C SER A 180 8.20 -6.59 -8.95
N ARG A 181 8.75 -6.73 -10.17
CA ARG A 181 8.36 -5.98 -11.37
C ARG A 181 7.55 -6.82 -12.36
N SER A 182 7.12 -8.02 -11.97
CA SER A 182 6.32 -8.91 -12.80
C SER A 182 4.97 -8.27 -13.16
N HIS A 183 4.46 -8.58 -14.36
CA HIS A 183 3.13 -8.15 -14.79
C HIS A 183 2.01 -8.88 -14.02
N GLU A 184 2.31 -10.06 -13.48
CA GLU A 184 1.37 -10.86 -12.67
C GLU A 184 1.24 -10.32 -11.23
N LYS A 185 1.92 -9.22 -10.89
CA LYS A 185 1.83 -8.61 -9.57
C LYS A 185 0.49 -7.87 -9.43
N LEU A 186 -0.29 -8.21 -8.40
CA LEU A 186 -1.64 -7.66 -8.18
C LEU A 186 -1.67 -6.40 -7.31
N SER A 187 -0.72 -6.26 -6.38
CA SER A 187 -0.65 -5.08 -5.52
C SER A 187 0.79 -4.62 -5.30
N ASP A 188 0.92 -3.32 -5.05
CA ASP A 188 2.13 -2.75 -4.51
C ASP A 188 2.18 -2.95 -2.98
N ASP A 189 3.37 -2.81 -2.41
CA ASP A 189 3.53 -2.85 -0.96
C ASP A 189 2.63 -1.78 -0.32
N ILE A 190 1.70 -2.20 0.54
CA ILE A 190 0.78 -1.30 1.25
C ILE A 190 1.52 -0.24 2.09
N ARG A 191 2.77 -0.50 2.47
CA ARG A 191 3.63 0.44 3.22
C ARG A 191 4.18 1.55 2.33
N LEU A 192 4.27 1.30 1.02
CA LEU A 192 4.85 2.23 0.06
C LEU A 192 3.78 3.14 -0.52
N THR A 193 4.02 4.45 -0.46
CA THR A 193 3.14 5.46 -1.03
C THR A 193 3.84 6.20 -2.16
N SER A 194 3.08 6.51 -3.22
CA SER A 194 3.64 7.27 -4.34
C SER A 194 3.91 8.72 -3.91
N LYS A 195 4.87 9.39 -4.55
CA LYS A 195 5.12 10.82 -4.29
C LYS A 195 3.88 11.69 -4.53
N LEU A 196 3.04 11.29 -5.49
CA LEU A 196 1.77 11.94 -5.75
C LEU A 196 0.79 11.77 -4.58
N SER A 197 0.73 10.56 -3.99
CA SER A 197 -0.10 10.25 -2.82
C SER A 197 0.35 11.03 -1.58
N VAL A 198 1.66 11.16 -1.36
CA VAL A 198 2.22 12.00 -0.27
C VAL A 198 1.80 13.46 -0.45
N LYS A 199 1.95 14.00 -1.67
CA LYS A 199 1.47 15.36 -1.99
C LYS A 199 -0.03 15.52 -1.76
N LEU A 200 -0.84 14.53 -2.19
CA LEU A 200 -2.28 14.56 -2.02
C LEU A 200 -2.66 14.58 -0.53
N ALA A 201 -2.06 13.70 0.27
CA ALA A 201 -2.31 13.60 1.70
C ALA A 201 -1.98 14.91 2.43
N ALA A 202 -0.87 15.57 2.08
CA ALA A 202 -0.51 16.87 2.64
C ALA A 202 -1.51 17.97 2.26
N VAL A 203 -1.95 18.01 1.00
CA VAL A 203 -2.97 18.97 0.52
C VAL A 203 -4.32 18.74 1.23
N GLU A 204 -4.74 17.49 1.38
CA GLU A 204 -5.98 17.14 2.07
C GLU A 204 -5.92 17.48 3.56
N ARG A 205 -4.77 17.27 4.22
CA ARG A 205 -4.51 17.73 5.60
C ARG A 205 -4.58 19.26 5.72
N ALA A 206 -3.90 19.98 4.84
CA ALA A 206 -3.94 21.44 4.82
C ALA A 206 -5.39 21.96 4.66
N MET A 207 -6.17 21.37 3.75
CA MET A 207 -7.60 21.69 3.60
C MET A 207 -8.42 21.36 4.84
N HIS A 208 -8.14 20.23 5.48
CA HIS A 208 -8.85 19.82 6.69
C HIS A 208 -8.64 20.82 7.83
N ASN A 209 -7.41 21.33 7.96
CA ASN A 209 -6.97 22.23 9.03
C ASN A 209 -7.41 23.69 8.83
N ILE A 210 -7.76 24.12 7.61
CA ILE A 210 -8.25 25.49 7.38
C ILE A 210 -9.48 25.79 8.25
N GLY A 211 -9.39 26.87 9.02
CA GLY A 211 -10.44 27.31 9.93
C GLY A 211 -10.66 26.41 11.14
N LYS A 212 -9.80 25.40 11.38
CA LYS A 212 -9.72 24.72 12.67
C LYS A 212 -8.66 25.46 13.46
N ASP A 213 -9.05 26.07 14.57
CA ASP A 213 -8.07 26.60 15.50
C ASP A 213 -7.35 25.38 16.08
N THR A 214 -6.10 25.16 15.68
CA THR A 214 -5.20 24.27 16.41
C THR A 214 -4.94 24.96 17.74
N ALA A 215 -5.92 24.89 18.66
CA ALA A 215 -5.65 25.19 20.04
C ALA A 215 -4.47 24.28 20.43
N PRO A 216 -3.33 24.83 20.87
CA PRO A 216 -2.26 24.00 21.38
C PRO A 216 -2.88 23.11 22.45
N ALA A 217 -2.62 21.81 22.39
CA ALA A 217 -3.17 20.85 23.34
C ALA A 217 -3.05 21.45 24.74
N SER A 218 -4.18 21.60 25.43
CA SER A 218 -4.14 22.21 26.76
C SER A 218 -3.23 21.35 27.63
N LYS A 219 -2.58 21.95 28.64
CA LYS A 219 -1.73 21.17 29.57
C LYS A 219 -2.47 19.96 30.14
N ASP A 220 -3.78 20.06 30.29
CA ASP A 220 -4.65 18.98 30.75
C ASP A 220 -4.82 17.86 29.72
N ASP A 221 -4.86 18.16 28.42
CA ASP A 221 -4.95 17.15 27.36
C ASP A 221 -3.64 16.38 27.21
N VAL A 222 -2.50 17.08 27.33
CA VAL A 222 -1.17 16.48 27.33
C VAL A 222 -0.98 15.59 28.57
N PHE A 223 -1.39 16.05 29.76
CA PHE A 223 -1.36 15.26 30.99
C PHE A 223 -2.24 14.01 30.92
N LYS A 224 -3.42 14.09 30.29
CA LYS A 224 -4.30 12.93 30.13
C LYS A 224 -3.72 11.90 29.16
N LEU A 225 -3.11 12.34 28.07
CA LEU A 225 -2.43 11.47 27.11
C LEU A 225 -1.22 10.78 27.75
N ASP A 226 -0.40 11.54 28.48
CA ASP A 226 0.77 11.01 29.20
C ASP A 226 0.35 9.99 30.26
N LYS A 227 -0.74 10.27 31.01
CA LYS A 227 -1.32 9.31 31.94
C LYS A 227 -1.90 8.07 31.26
N PHE A 228 -2.45 8.19 30.06
CA PHE A 228 -2.99 7.05 29.29
C PHE A 228 -1.90 6.16 28.70
N LEU A 229 -0.79 6.75 28.25
CA LEU A 229 0.35 6.03 27.66
C LEU A 229 1.26 5.41 28.74
N ASN A 230 1.32 6.01 29.92
CA ASN A 230 2.10 5.55 31.07
C ASN A 230 1.24 4.85 32.14
N VAL A 231 0.14 4.20 31.75
CA VAL A 231 -0.50 3.23 32.67
C VAL A 231 0.34 1.97 32.64
N ASP A 232 1.26 1.85 33.60
CA ASP A 232 1.91 0.59 33.94
C ASP A 232 0.85 -0.41 34.41
N ASP A 233 0.73 -1.52 33.66
CA ASP A 233 0.71 -2.90 34.16
C ASP A 233 1.13 -3.86 33.02
#